data_AF-A0A1Q5S547-F1
#
_entry.id   AF-A0A1Q5S547-F1
#
_cell.length_a   1.000
_cell.length_b   1.000
_cell.length_c   1.000
_cell.angle_alpha   90.00
_cell.angle_beta   90.00
_cell.angle_gamma   90.00
#
_symmetry.space_group_name_H-M   'P 1'
#
loop_
_entity.id
_entity.type
_entity.pdbx_description
1 polymer ?
#
loop_
_entity_poly.entity_id
_entity_poly.type
_entity_poly.pdbx_seq_one_letter_code
_entity_poly.pdbx_strand_id
1 'polypeptide(L)' 'MSEVTYYVALPFVVADDGLAPGEATECFSANAAVMRAEALSRKPGHAGALAFSRSGDPATGDFGDANLSAL' A
#
# COMPACT_ATOMS: atom_id res chain seq x y z
N MET A 1 16.37 -15.55 9.17
CA MET A 1 15.97 -14.36 9.95
C MET A 1 14.44 -14.29 9.93
N SER A 2 13.80 -13.66 10.92
CA SER A 2 12.34 -13.68 11.05
C SER A 2 11.69 -12.89 9.93
N GLU A 3 10.94 -13.58 9.07
CA GLU A 3 10.04 -12.98 8.10
C GLU A 3 9.04 -12.08 8.83
N VAL A 4 8.93 -10.82 8.38
CA VAL A 4 8.02 -9.83 8.97
C VAL A 4 6.93 -9.49 7.98
N THR A 5 5.67 -9.46 8.43
CA THR A 5 4.54 -9.00 7.63
C THR A 5 4.32 -7.50 7.79
N TYR A 6 4.33 -6.80 6.67
CA TYR A 6 4.05 -5.37 6.56
C TYR A 6 2.64 -5.17 6.00
N TYR A 7 1.95 -4.13 6.45
CA TYR A 7 0.67 -3.69 5.88
C TYR A 7 0.87 -2.32 5.26
N VAL A 8 0.42 -2.12 4.03
CA VAL A 8 0.71 -0.91 3.24
C VAL A 8 -0.56 -0.40 2.59
N ALA A 9 -0.75 0.92 2.66
CA ALA A 9 -1.70 1.63 1.82
C ALA A 9 -0.95 2.39 0.72
N LEU A 10 -1.32 2.18 -0.54
CA LEU A 10 -0.66 2.78 -1.70
C LEU A 10 -1.68 3.54 -2.55
N PRO A 11 -1.64 4.89 -2.59
CA PRO A 11 -2.48 5.66 -3.49
C PRO A 11 -1.99 5.55 -4.93
N PHE A 12 -2.90 5.74 -5.87
CA PHE A 12 -2.60 6.02 -7.26
C PHE A 12 -3.05 7.45 -7.57
N VAL A 13 -2.18 8.22 -8.20
CA VAL A 13 -2.41 9.61 -8.56
C VAL A 13 -2.48 9.75 -10.07
N VAL A 14 -3.23 10.74 -10.54
CA VAL A 14 -3.25 11.10 -11.97
C VAL A 14 -1.92 11.77 -12.32
N ALA A 15 -1.23 11.22 -13.30
CA ALA A 15 0.03 11.71 -13.83
C ALA A 15 -0.11 12.04 -15.34
N ASP A 16 0.90 12.69 -15.92
CA ASP A 16 0.86 13.16 -17.31
C ASP A 16 0.68 12.02 -18.33
N ASP A 17 1.15 10.81 -18.00
CA ASP A 17 1.08 9.60 -18.82
C ASP A 17 0.03 8.58 -18.35
N GLY A 18 -0.81 8.95 -17.37
CA GLY A 18 -1.90 8.11 -16.88
C GLY A 18 -1.97 8.04 -15.35
N LEU A 19 -1.68 6.86 -14.79
CA LEU A 19 -1.74 6.61 -13.35
C LEU A 19 -0.36 6.22 -12.84
N ALA A 20 0.09 6.88 -11.78
CA ALA A 20 1.33 6.57 -11.09
C ALA A 20 1.05 6.19 -9.62
N PRO A 21 1.82 5.26 -9.03
CA PRO A 21 1.80 5.07 -7.60
C PRO A 21 2.28 6.34 -6.89
N GLY A 22 1.54 6.77 -5.88
CA GLY A 22 1.95 7.83 -4.97
C GLY A 22 2.78 7.29 -3.80
N GLU A 23 2.85 8.07 -2.71
CA GLU A 23 3.63 7.69 -1.53
C GLU A 23 2.95 6.56 -0.73
N ALA A 24 3.66 5.44 -0.58
CA ALA A 24 3.24 4.31 0.24
C ALA A 24 3.21 4.70 1.72
N THR A 25 2.16 4.30 2.44
CA THR A 25 2.07 4.45 3.90
C THR A 25 2.05 3.07 4.56
N GLU A 26 3.07 2.75 5.35
CA GLU A 26 3.08 1.56 6.21
C GLU A 26 2.09 1.73 7.37
N CYS A 27 1.43 0.63 7.72
CA CYS A 27 0.38 0.55 8.72
C CYS A 27 0.63 -0.62 9.68
N PHE A 28 0.16 -0.49 10.92
CA PHE A 28 0.36 -1.52 11.95
C PHE A 28 -0.54 -2.75 11.81
N SER A 29 -1.56 -2.70 10.95
CA SER A 29 -2.49 -3.82 10.72
C SER A 29 -3.19 -3.71 9.36
N ALA A 30 -3.79 -4.81 8.90
CA ALA A 30 -4.58 -4.83 7.66
C ALA A 30 -5.74 -3.83 7.73
N ASN A 31 -6.47 -3.77 8.84
CA ASN A 31 -7.58 -2.84 9.00
C ASN A 31 -7.12 -1.37 8.95
N ALA A 32 -5.97 -1.05 9.55
CA ALA A 32 -5.39 0.28 9.46
C ALA A 32 -4.99 0.63 8.01
N ALA A 33 -4.44 -0.32 7.26
CA ALA A 33 -4.11 -0.14 5.84
C ALA A 33 -5.38 0.10 4.99
N VAL A 34 -6.46 -0.65 5.22
CA VAL A 34 -7.73 -0.45 4.52
C VAL A 34 -8.32 0.93 4.81
N MET A 35 -8.43 1.33 6.08
CA MET A 35 -8.91 2.66 6.44
C MET A 35 -8.05 3.78 5.83
N ARG A 36 -6.73 3.57 5.78
CA ARG A 36 -5.80 4.52 5.18
C ARG A 36 -5.96 4.60 3.67
N ALA A 37 -6.08 3.47 2.97
CA ALA A 37 -6.34 3.42 1.53
C ALA A 37 -7.65 4.12 1.20
N GLU A 38 -8.72 3.84 1.94
CA GLU A 38 -10.02 4.52 1.79
C GLU A 38 -9.94 6.05 1.99
N ALA A 39 -9.13 6.52 2.94
CA ALA A 39 -8.93 7.95 3.13
C ALA A 39 -8.13 8.56 1.97
N LEU A 40 -7.14 7.84 1.44
CA LEU A 40 -6.31 8.28 0.34
C LEU A 40 -7.07 8.28 -1.00
N SER A 41 -7.93 7.30 -1.26
CA SER A 41 -8.69 7.20 -2.51
C SER A 41 -9.67 8.38 -2.72
N ARG A 42 -10.06 9.05 -1.63
CA ARG A 42 -10.97 10.19 -1.65
C ARG A 42 -10.26 11.55 -1.73
N LYS A 43 -8.92 11.58 -1.73
CA LYS A 43 -8.15 12.84 -1.80
C LYS A 43 -8.20 13.42 -3.22
N PRO A 44 -8.32 14.75 -3.38
CA PRO A 44 -8.18 15.38 -4.69
C PRO A 44 -6.85 15.02 -5.35
N GLY A 45 -6.88 14.71 -6.65
CA GLY A 45 -5.71 14.28 -7.42
C GLY A 45 -5.36 12.79 -7.27
N HIS A 46 -6.00 12.07 -6.35
CA HIS A 46 -5.89 10.62 -6.24
C HIS A 46 -6.98 9.98 -7.08
N ALA A 47 -6.62 8.97 -7.87
CA ALA A 47 -7.55 8.19 -8.68
C ALA A 47 -8.07 6.94 -7.94
N GLY A 48 -7.38 6.51 -6.89
CA GLY A 48 -7.70 5.33 -6.09
C GLY A 48 -6.58 5.02 -5.10
N ALA A 49 -6.74 3.94 -4.33
CA ALA A 49 -5.69 3.45 -3.44
C ALA A 49 -5.89 1.97 -3.10
N LEU A 50 -4.79 1.24 -2.96
CA LEU A 50 -4.77 -0.16 -2.57
C LEU A 50 -4.40 -0.31 -1.11
N ALA A 51 -4.93 -1.35 -0.46
CA ALA A 51 -4.40 -1.85 0.80
C ALA A 51 -3.93 -3.29 0.62
N PHE A 52 -2.68 -3.59 0.98
CA PHE A 52 -2.13 -4.93 0.90
C PHE A 52 -1.24 -5.25 2.10
N SER A 53 -0.95 -6.52 2.30
CA SER A 53 0.14 -6.98 3.15
C SER A 53 1.17 -7.75 2.34
N ARG A 54 2.41 -7.80 2.82
CA ARG A 54 3.43 -8.70 2.27
C ARG A 54 4.42 -9.07 3.35
N SER A 55 4.97 -10.26 3.25
CA SER A 55 5.98 -10.75 4.18
C SER A 55 7.35 -10.74 3.52
N GLY A 56 8.39 -10.42 4.28
CA GLY A 56 9.75 -10.34 3.75
C GLY A 56 10.81 -10.03 4.79
N ASP A 57 12.04 -9.87 4.31
CA ASP A 57 13.18 -9.45 5.11
C ASP A 57 13.46 -7.95 4.89
N PRO A 58 13.19 -7.09 5.90
CA PRO A 58 13.46 -5.65 5.77
C PRO A 58 14.95 -5.32 5.57
N ALA A 59 15.88 -6.18 5.98
CA ALA A 59 17.30 -5.93 5.84
C ALA A 59 17.78 -6.05 4.39
N THR A 60 17.09 -6.87 3.59
CA THR A 60 17.41 -7.08 2.17
C THR A 60 16.44 -6.38 1.23
N GLY A 61 15.25 -6.02 1.72
CA GLY A 61 14.16 -5.52 0.89
C GLY A 61 13.55 -6.61 0.01
N ASP A 62 13.83 -7.88 0.31
CA ASP A 62 13.25 -9.01 -0.38
C ASP A 62 11.88 -9.32 0.23
N PHE A 63 10.87 -9.36 -0.61
CA PHE A 63 9.48 -9.58 -0.20
C PHE A 63 8.85 -10.63 -1.09
N GLY A 64 8.09 -11.53 -0.47
CA GLY A 64 7.20 -12.43 -1.20
C GLY A 64 6.00 -11.71 -1.81
N ASP A 65 5.10 -12.50 -2.37
CA ASP A 65 3.87 -12.00 -2.97
C ASP A 65 3.02 -11.20 -1.98
N ALA A 66 2.36 -10.15 -2.50
CA ALA A 66 1.45 -9.34 -1.71
C ALA A 66 0.05 -9.95 -1.64
N ASN A 67 -0.56 -9.89 -0.46
CA ASN A 67 -1.96 -10.21 -0.24
C ASN A 67 -2.81 -8.94 -0.24
N LEU A 68 -3.74 -8.82 -1.18
CA LEU A 68 -4.57 -7.63 -1.32
C LEU A 68 -5.78 -7.69 -0.37
N SER A 69 -5.98 -6.61 0.40
CA SER A 69 -7.07 -6.49 1.37
C SER A 69 -8.13 -5.46 0.99
N ALA A 70 -7.81 -4.49 0.12
CA ALA A 70 -8.79 -3.59 -0.51
C ALA A 70 -8.27 -3.01 -1.86
N LEU A 71 -9.22 -2.67 -2.74
CA LEU A 71 -9.05 -2.07 -4.07
C LEU A 71 -9.68 -0.68 -4.13
#